data_AF-A0A9E1M6R5-F1
#
_entry.id   AF-A0A9E1M6R5-F1
#
_cell.length_a   1.000
_cell.length_b   1.000
_cell.length_c   1.000
_cell.angle_alpha   90.00
_cell.angle_beta   90.00
_cell.angle_gamma   90.00
#
_symmetry.space_group_name_H-M   'P 1'
#
loop_
_entity.id
_entity.type
_entity.pdbx_description
1 polymer ?
#
loop_
_entity_poly.entity_id
_entity_poly.type
_entity_poly.pdbx_seq_one_letter_code
_entity_poly.pdbx_strand_id
1 'polypeptide(L)'
;MRWIMGYIECQVPGGHLERFMNLCRHHEIELWKVKEREKQAVFFMYAAEYSKLRPLARKTKTVPHIRKKCGFPFWCLKARRDWTFTWGIGLFFAVLYILSLFVWDIQFRGQQTYTKEGLGAEIEEMGVYRGMTRKHLQCDKIEQNLRLLHPDLSWVSAEEKGCVLQIQVKETSYEKSTIN
;
A
#
# COMPACT_ATOMS: atom_id res chain seq x y z
N MET A 1 -6.92 -13.33 15.06
CA MET A 1 -7.27 -11.94 15.45
C MET A 1 -6.63 -11.42 16.76
N ARG A 2 -5.85 -12.20 17.52
CA ARG A 2 -5.27 -11.76 18.81
C ARG A 2 -4.15 -10.71 18.70
N TRP A 3 -3.50 -10.60 17.53
CA TRP A 3 -2.36 -9.70 17.32
C TRP A 3 -2.77 -8.22 17.11
N ILE A 4 -3.98 -8.00 16.58
CA ILE A 4 -4.53 -6.66 16.31
C ILE A 4 -4.87 -5.95 17.62
N MET A 5 -5.43 -6.66 18.61
CA MET A 5 -5.81 -6.08 19.90
C MET A 5 -4.62 -5.83 20.84
N GLY A 6 -3.48 -6.50 20.60
CA GLY A 6 -2.31 -6.44 21.46
C GLY A 6 -2.52 -7.15 22.81
N TYR A 7 -1.43 -7.67 23.36
CA TYR A 7 -1.40 -8.39 24.62
C TYR A 7 -0.30 -7.84 25.55
N ILE A 8 -0.52 -7.98 26.84
CA ILE A 8 0.40 -7.51 27.88
C ILE A 8 0.77 -8.71 28.75
N GLU A 9 2.06 -8.85 29.04
CA GLU A 9 2.58 -9.76 30.05
C GLU A 9 2.57 -9.02 31.40
N CYS A 10 1.72 -9.49 32.31
CA CYS A 10 1.59 -8.95 33.66
C CYS A 10 2.08 -9.95 34.69
N GLN A 11 2.64 -9.42 35.77
CA GLN A 11 3.17 -10.17 36.90
C GLN A 11 2.49 -9.69 38.18
N VAL A 12 1.99 -10.63 38.99
CA VAL A 12 1.28 -10.33 40.24
C VAL A 12 1.98 -11.03 41.40
N PRO A 13 2.25 -10.32 42.53
CA PRO A 13 2.79 -10.94 43.74
C PRO A 13 1.76 -11.88 44.39
N GLY A 14 2.22 -13.04 44.85
CA GLY A 14 1.40 -14.21 45.20
C GLY A 14 0.63 -14.16 46.51
N GLY A 15 0.56 -13.01 47.20
CA GLY A 15 -0.13 -12.92 48.50
C GLY A 15 -1.63 -13.26 48.46
N HIS A 16 -2.31 -12.95 47.35
CA HIS A 16 -3.75 -13.20 47.17
C HIS A 16 -4.10 -13.59 45.72
N LEU A 17 -3.32 -14.50 45.14
CA LEU A 17 -3.48 -14.88 43.74
C LEU A 17 -4.86 -15.49 43.43
N GLU A 18 -5.36 -16.38 44.29
CA GLU A 18 -6.65 -17.05 44.08
C GLU A 18 -7.83 -16.06 44.06
N ARG A 19 -7.86 -15.13 45.02
CA ARG A 19 -8.87 -14.06 45.07
C ARG A 19 -8.78 -13.17 43.83
N PHE A 20 -7.57 -12.86 43.37
CA PHE A 20 -7.36 -12.08 42.17
C PHE A 20 -7.85 -12.81 40.91
N MET A 21 -7.52 -14.09 40.74
CA MET A 21 -8.00 -14.90 39.62
C MET A 21 -9.52 -15.03 39.61
N ASN A 22 -10.14 -15.21 40.77
CA ASN A 22 -11.60 -15.29 40.88
C ASN A 22 -12.29 -13.98 40.49
N LEU A 23 -11.70 -12.84 40.90
CA LEU A 23 -12.18 -11.51 40.54
C LEU A 23 -12.02 -11.23 39.03
N CYS A 24 -10.91 -11.67 38.44
CA CYS A 24 -10.70 -11.58 36.98
C CYS A 24 -11.73 -12.41 36.21
N ARG A 25 -12.06 -13.61 36.68
CA ARG A 25 -13.10 -14.47 36.07
C ARG A 25 -14.49 -13.85 36.19
N HIS A 26 -14.83 -13.26 37.34
CA HIS A 26 -16.10 -12.56 37.55
C HIS A 26 -16.26 -11.32 36.65
N HIS A 27 -15.15 -10.67 36.28
CA HIS A 27 -15.15 -9.53 35.36
C HIS A 27 -14.89 -9.92 33.89
N GLU A 28 -15.01 -11.21 33.57
CA GLU A 28 -14.85 -11.78 32.22
C GLU A 28 -13.51 -11.43 31.57
N ILE A 29 -12.44 -11.31 32.38
CA ILE A 29 -11.10 -11.02 31.87
C ILE A 29 -10.43 -12.33 31.47
N GLU A 30 -10.12 -12.48 30.19
CA GLU A 30 -9.43 -13.66 29.67
C GLU A 30 -7.94 -13.62 30.03
N LEU A 31 -7.54 -14.50 30.96
CA LEU A 31 -6.15 -14.73 31.32
C LEU A 31 -5.60 -15.93 30.54
N TRP A 32 -4.45 -15.77 29.89
CA TRP A 32 -3.77 -16.86 29.18
C TRP A 32 -2.38 -17.14 29.70
N LYS A 33 -1.93 -18.39 29.52
CA LYS A 33 -0.59 -18.89 29.88
C LYS A 33 -0.19 -18.44 31.30
N VAL A 34 -1.07 -18.70 32.27
CA VAL A 34 -0.79 -18.45 33.68
C VAL A 34 0.34 -19.40 34.12
N LYS A 35 1.45 -18.85 34.59
CA LYS A 35 2.57 -19.59 35.15
C LYS A 35 2.86 -19.05 36.56
N GLU A 36 2.92 -19.96 37.52
CA GLU A 36 3.37 -19.64 38.87
C GLU A 36 4.89 -19.82 38.95
N ARG A 37 5.60 -18.82 39.47
CA ARG A 37 7.01 -18.87 39.82
C ARG A 37 7.18 -18.36 41.23
N GLU A 38 7.65 -19.20 42.15
CA GLU A 38 8.22 -18.83 43.45
C GLU A 38 7.59 -17.57 44.10
N LYS A 39 6.28 -17.64 44.40
CA LYS A 39 5.46 -16.57 45.01
C LYS A 39 5.01 -15.43 44.09
N GLN A 40 5.07 -15.61 42.77
CA GLN A 40 4.59 -14.65 41.78
C GLN A 40 3.88 -15.37 40.63
N ALA A 41 2.78 -14.82 40.14
CA ALA A 41 2.10 -15.33 38.96
C ALA A 41 2.35 -14.43 37.77
N VAL A 42 2.69 -15.04 36.64
CA VAL A 42 2.82 -14.37 35.35
C VAL A 42 1.66 -14.81 34.46
N PHE A 43 0.96 -13.86 33.86
CA PHE A 43 -0.13 -14.14 32.93
C PHE A 43 -0.14 -13.14 31.77
N PHE A 44 -0.80 -13.55 30.70
CA PHE A 44 -1.02 -12.73 29.52
C PHE A 44 -2.48 -12.31 29.48
N MET A 45 -2.74 -11.03 29.17
CA MET A 45 -4.08 -10.48 29.00
C MET A 45 -4.12 -9.55 27.79
N TYR A 46 -5.32 -9.23 27.30
CA TYR A 46 -5.47 -8.23 26.25
C TYR A 46 -5.16 -6.81 26.75
N ALA A 47 -4.61 -5.97 25.88
CA ALA A 47 -4.25 -4.59 26.22
C ALA A 47 -5.47 -3.73 26.60
N ALA A 48 -6.62 -3.95 25.98
CA ALA A 48 -7.86 -3.22 26.26
C ALA A 48 -8.37 -3.47 27.70
N GLU A 49 -8.19 -4.70 28.19
CA GLU A 49 -8.68 -5.14 29.50
C GLU A 49 -7.80 -4.68 30.67
N TYR A 50 -6.57 -4.23 30.39
CA TYR A 50 -5.66 -3.71 31.42
C TYR A 50 -6.25 -2.50 32.17
N SER A 51 -7.07 -1.69 31.50
CA SER A 51 -7.79 -0.57 32.12
C SER A 51 -8.71 -1.03 33.25
N LYS A 52 -9.40 -2.17 33.06
CA LYS A 52 -10.29 -2.79 34.04
C LYS A 52 -9.51 -3.40 35.22
N LEU A 53 -8.23 -3.75 35.03
CA LEU A 53 -7.37 -4.34 36.05
C LEU A 53 -7.03 -3.38 37.21
N ARG A 54 -7.00 -2.07 36.96
CA ARG A 54 -6.65 -1.06 37.97
C ARG A 54 -7.55 -1.09 39.22
N PRO A 55 -8.89 -1.04 39.11
CA PRO A 55 -9.77 -1.13 40.28
C PRO A 55 -9.71 -2.49 40.98
N LEU A 56 -9.51 -3.58 40.23
CA LEU A 56 -9.37 -4.94 40.77
C LEU A 56 -8.12 -5.05 41.65
N ALA A 57 -6.98 -4.57 41.17
CA ALA A 57 -5.71 -4.53 41.88
C ALA A 57 -5.77 -3.73 43.20
N ARG A 58 -6.53 -2.63 43.22
CA ARG A 58 -6.75 -1.83 44.44
C ARG A 58 -7.54 -2.61 45.49
N LYS A 59 -8.54 -3.39 45.09
CA LYS A 59 -9.37 -4.21 46.01
C LYS A 59 -8.57 -5.36 46.64
N THR A 60 -7.71 -6.01 45.87
CA THR A 60 -6.91 -7.17 46.35
C THR A 60 -5.58 -6.78 46.98
N LYS A 61 -5.22 -5.48 47.00
CA LYS A 61 -3.90 -4.95 47.41
C LYS A 61 -2.71 -5.57 46.66
N THR A 62 -2.97 -6.21 45.52
CA THR A 62 -1.94 -6.82 44.67
C THR A 62 -1.72 -5.91 43.46
N VAL A 63 -0.61 -5.19 43.43
CA VAL A 63 -0.29 -4.30 42.30
C VAL A 63 0.31 -5.13 41.14
N PRO A 64 -0.38 -5.25 39.99
CA PRO A 64 0.15 -5.96 38.83
C PRO A 64 1.28 -5.13 38.20
N HIS A 65 2.45 -5.74 38.07
CA HIS A 65 3.60 -5.16 37.39
C HIS A 65 3.58 -5.53 35.90
N ILE A 66 3.71 -4.55 35.01
CA ILE A 66 3.76 -4.82 33.56
C ILE A 66 5.20 -5.19 33.19
N ARG A 67 5.42 -6.41 32.72
CA ARG A 67 6.76 -6.89 32.35
C ARG A 67 7.06 -6.63 30.87
N LYS A 68 6.10 -6.89 29.98
CA LYS A 68 6.22 -6.66 28.53
C LYS A 68 4.89 -6.19 27.94
N LYS A 69 4.97 -5.24 27.00
CA LYS A 69 3.84 -4.76 26.19
C LYS A 69 4.08 -5.18 24.75
N CYS A 70 3.22 -6.02 24.18
CA CYS A 70 3.40 -6.56 22.83
C CYS A 70 2.12 -6.42 22.01
N GLY A 71 2.18 -5.77 20.85
CA GLY A 71 1.03 -5.69 19.94
C GLY A 71 1.11 -4.55 18.94
N PHE A 72 0.27 -4.63 17.89
CA PHE A 72 0.08 -3.58 16.91
C PHE A 72 -0.20 -2.19 17.52
N PRO A 73 -1.08 -2.02 18.53
CA PRO A 73 -1.33 -0.71 19.14
C PRO A 73 -0.10 -0.15 19.87
N PHE A 74 0.78 -1.00 20.44
CA PHE A 74 2.01 -0.54 21.08
C PHE A 74 3.12 -0.22 20.07
N TRP A 75 3.17 -0.95 18.95
CA TRP A 75 4.06 -0.61 17.84
C TRP A 75 3.63 0.69 17.17
N CYS A 76 2.34 0.89 16.92
CA CYS A 76 1.80 2.15 16.43
C CYS A 76 2.04 3.31 17.40
N LEU A 77 1.85 3.14 18.72
CA LEU A 77 2.15 4.20 19.70
C LEU A 77 3.65 4.54 19.77
N LYS A 78 4.52 3.55 19.61
CA LYS A 78 5.97 3.77 19.56
C LYS A 78 6.39 4.42 18.24
N ALA A 79 5.79 4.01 17.12
CA ALA A 79 5.98 4.63 15.81
C ALA A 79 5.38 6.05 15.73
N ARG A 80 4.33 6.37 16.51
CA ARG A 80 3.77 7.73 16.64
C ARG A 80 4.68 8.70 17.38
N ARG A 81 5.67 8.19 18.13
CA ARG A 81 6.67 9.02 18.80
C ARG A 81 7.67 9.61 17.81
N ASP A 82 7.82 8.99 16.64
CA ASP A 82 8.65 9.45 15.54
C ASP A 82 7.73 9.88 14.38
N TRP A 83 7.40 11.17 14.35
CA TRP A 83 6.59 11.81 13.30
C TRP A 83 7.07 11.49 11.86
N THR A 84 8.36 11.16 11.73
CA THR A 84 9.04 10.75 10.50
C THR A 84 8.47 9.48 9.87
N PHE A 85 8.01 8.50 10.64
CA PHE A 85 7.49 7.24 10.07
C PHE A 85 6.16 7.45 9.35
N THR A 86 5.27 8.25 9.96
CA THR A 86 3.96 8.56 9.37
C THR A 86 4.13 9.44 8.13
N TRP A 87 5.05 10.41 8.17
CA TRP A 87 5.41 11.21 7.00
C TRP A 87 6.07 10.39 5.89
N GLY A 88 6.91 9.42 6.22
CA GLY A 88 7.53 8.53 5.24
C GLY A 88 6.49 7.71 4.48
N ILE A 89 5.50 7.14 5.18
CA ILE A 89 4.39 6.41 4.54
C ILE A 89 3.55 7.34 3.67
N GLY A 90 3.17 8.51 4.17
CA GLY A 90 2.40 9.48 3.40
C GLY A 90 3.13 9.94 2.14
N LEU A 91 4.43 10.25 2.27
CA LEU A 91 5.29 10.64 1.16
C LEU A 91 5.44 9.53 0.13
N PHE A 92 5.60 8.28 0.57
CA PHE A 92 5.69 7.13 -0.33
C PHE A 92 4.44 7.01 -1.22
N PHE A 93 3.25 7.07 -0.62
CA PHE A 93 2.00 7.03 -1.38
C PHE A 93 1.80 8.28 -2.26
N ALA A 94 2.19 9.46 -1.78
CA ALA A 94 2.13 10.68 -2.57
C ALA A 94 3.02 10.60 -3.81
N VAL A 95 4.26 10.10 -3.67
CA VAL A 95 5.18 9.89 -4.79
C VAL A 95 4.62 8.85 -5.76
N LEU A 96 4.10 7.73 -5.28
CA LEU A 96 3.44 6.73 -6.15
C LEU A 96 2.24 7.32 -6.90
N TYR A 97 1.43 8.14 -6.25
CA TYR A 97 0.29 8.80 -6.88
C TYR A 97 0.74 9.79 -7.97
N ILE A 98 1.77 10.59 -7.68
CA ILE A 98 2.38 11.51 -8.65
C ILE A 98 2.93 10.73 -9.85
N LEU A 99 3.71 9.67 -9.62
CA LEU A 99 4.26 8.81 -10.67
C LEU A 99 3.17 8.16 -11.53
N SER A 100 2.01 7.82 -10.94
CA SER A 100 0.87 7.23 -11.66
C SER A 100 0.14 8.21 -12.59
N LEU A 101 0.36 9.52 -12.44
CA LEU A 101 -0.25 10.55 -13.28
C LEU A 101 0.57 10.88 -14.53
N PHE A 102 1.79 10.36 -14.65
CA PHE A 102 2.69 10.62 -15.77
C PHE A 102 2.71 9.47 -16.78
N VAL A 103 2.92 9.82 -18.04
CA VAL A 103 3.19 8.85 -19.12
C VAL A 103 4.69 8.57 -19.14
N TRP A 104 5.10 7.34 -18.83
CA TRP A 104 6.52 6.97 -18.74
C TRP A 104 7.11 6.46 -20.05
N ASP A 105 6.28 5.82 -20.87
CA ASP A 105 6.72 5.16 -22.08
C ASP A 105 5.72 5.34 -23.22
N ILE A 106 6.23 5.40 -24.45
CA ILE A 106 5.45 5.53 -25.68
C ILE A 106 5.84 4.34 -26.55
N GLN A 107 4.88 3.43 -26.72
CA GLN A 107 5.09 2.17 -27.45
C GLN A 107 4.38 2.22 -28.79
N PHE A 108 5.14 1.95 -29.85
CA PHE A 108 4.63 1.80 -31.20
C PHE A 108 4.50 0.31 -31.53
N ARG A 109 3.33 -0.12 -32.04
CA ARG A 109 3.07 -1.49 -32.51
C ARG A 109 2.51 -1.47 -33.93
N GLY A 110 2.94 -2.43 -34.76
CA GLY A 110 2.43 -2.62 -36.13
C GLY A 110 3.26 -2.02 -37.26
N GLN A 111 4.48 -1.52 -36.97
CA GLN A 111 5.40 -1.01 -37.99
C GLN A 111 5.91 -2.13 -38.90
N GLN A 112 5.81 -1.94 -40.22
CA GLN A 112 6.58 -2.74 -41.19
C GLN A 112 7.61 -1.87 -41.95
N THR A 113 7.32 -0.59 -42.18
CA THR A 113 8.17 0.27 -43.03
C THR A 113 8.72 1.50 -42.30
N TYR A 114 8.02 2.05 -41.31
CA TYR A 114 8.45 3.28 -40.62
C TYR A 114 9.42 3.04 -39.45
N THR A 115 10.52 3.80 -39.40
CA THR A 115 11.49 3.77 -38.29
C THR A 115 10.90 4.40 -37.02
N LYS A 116 11.02 3.72 -35.87
CA LYS A 116 10.55 4.17 -34.54
C LYS A 116 11.03 5.58 -34.16
N GLU A 117 12.18 5.98 -34.65
CA GLU A 117 12.82 7.26 -34.35
C GLU A 117 12.15 8.44 -35.07
N GLY A 118 11.67 8.24 -36.31
CA GLY A 118 10.96 9.28 -37.06
C GLY A 118 9.58 9.58 -36.49
N LEU A 119 8.79 8.52 -36.23
CA LEU A 119 7.47 8.66 -35.59
C LEU A 119 7.56 9.19 -34.15
N GLY A 120 8.66 8.90 -33.43
CA GLY A 120 8.91 9.48 -32.11
C GLY A 120 9.07 11.00 -32.15
N ALA A 121 9.88 11.50 -33.10
CA ALA A 121 10.12 12.94 -33.25
C ALA A 121 8.86 13.71 -33.67
N GLU A 122 8.06 13.15 -34.59
CA GLU A 122 6.80 13.77 -35.02
C GLU A 122 5.78 13.86 -33.86
N ILE A 123 5.75 12.85 -33.00
CA ILE A 123 4.88 12.85 -31.83
C ILE A 123 5.36 13.83 -30.75
N GLU A 124 6.67 13.98 -30.59
CA GLU A 124 7.24 15.03 -29.74
C GLU A 124 6.92 16.44 -30.27
N GLU A 125 6.94 16.67 -31.58
CA GLU A 125 6.49 17.94 -32.20
C GLU A 125 5.01 18.21 -31.97
N MET A 126 4.17 17.17 -31.92
CA MET A 126 2.75 17.27 -31.56
C MET A 126 2.52 17.55 -30.05
N GLY A 127 3.59 17.73 -29.27
CA GLY A 127 3.54 18.04 -27.84
C GLY A 127 3.36 16.81 -26.95
N VAL A 128 3.56 15.61 -27.50
CA VAL A 128 3.40 14.33 -26.79
C VAL A 128 4.79 13.78 -26.50
N TYR A 129 5.26 14.00 -25.27
CA TYR A 129 6.59 13.58 -24.83
C TYR A 129 6.55 12.71 -23.58
N ARG A 130 7.63 11.96 -23.34
CA ARG A 130 7.79 11.13 -22.13
C ARG A 130 7.86 12.02 -20.90
N GLY A 131 7.05 11.71 -19.89
CA GLY A 131 6.92 12.54 -18.68
C GLY A 131 5.85 13.62 -18.77
N MET A 132 4.97 13.62 -19.78
CA MET A 132 3.77 14.46 -19.75
C MET A 132 2.76 13.95 -18.72
N THR A 133 1.90 14.86 -18.23
CA THR A 133 0.74 14.47 -17.40
C THR A 133 -0.38 13.87 -18.24
N ARG A 134 -0.95 12.75 -17.80
CA ARG A 134 -2.08 12.05 -18.45
C ARG A 134 -3.29 12.97 -18.73
N LYS A 135 -3.51 14.01 -17.91
CA LYS A 135 -4.59 14.99 -18.12
C LYS A 135 -4.49 15.76 -19.44
N HIS A 136 -3.29 15.92 -19.99
CA HIS A 136 -3.05 16.64 -21.23
C HIS A 136 -2.97 15.71 -22.45
N LEU A 137 -3.06 14.39 -22.24
CA LEU A 137 -3.01 13.41 -23.31
C LEU A 137 -4.37 13.37 -24.03
N GLN A 138 -4.41 13.85 -25.27
CA GLN A 138 -5.61 13.81 -26.12
C GLN A 138 -5.43 12.78 -27.22
N CYS A 139 -5.76 11.51 -26.91
CA CYS A 139 -5.61 10.39 -27.84
C CYS A 139 -6.30 10.65 -29.19
N ASP A 140 -7.51 11.21 -29.18
CA ASP A 140 -8.26 11.53 -30.40
C ASP A 140 -7.50 12.50 -31.33
N LYS A 141 -6.82 13.51 -30.76
CA LYS A 141 -6.03 14.45 -31.55
C LYS A 141 -4.78 13.83 -32.12
N ILE A 142 -4.14 12.93 -31.36
CA ILE A 142 -2.97 12.18 -31.81
C ILE A 142 -3.35 11.28 -33.00
N GLU A 143 -4.47 10.57 -32.90
CA GLU A 143 -4.98 9.74 -33.99
C GLU A 143 -5.32 10.56 -35.25
N GLN A 144 -6.01 11.69 -35.08
CA GLN A 144 -6.39 12.56 -36.19
C GLN A 144 -5.18 13.17 -36.88
N ASN A 145 -4.22 13.71 -36.13
CA ASN A 145 -3.03 14.31 -36.71
C ASN A 145 -2.18 13.27 -37.42
N LEU A 146 -1.99 12.08 -36.84
CA LEU A 146 -1.22 11.02 -37.48
C LEU A 146 -1.87 10.55 -38.79
N ARG A 147 -3.21 10.53 -38.85
CA ARG A 147 -3.96 10.23 -40.09
C ARG A 147 -3.82 11.32 -41.15
N LEU A 148 -3.69 12.59 -40.75
CA LEU A 148 -3.47 13.71 -41.69
C LEU A 148 -2.05 13.72 -42.25
N LEU A 149 -1.06 13.41 -41.42
CA LEU A 149 0.37 13.39 -41.79
C LEU A 149 0.71 12.22 -42.71
N HIS A 150 0.10 11.05 -42.50
CA HIS A 150 0.39 9.83 -43.26
C HIS A 150 -0.87 9.22 -43.89
N PRO A 151 -1.27 9.68 -45.10
CA PRO A 151 -2.42 9.12 -45.81
C PRO A 151 -2.22 7.64 -46.22
N ASP A 152 -0.99 7.13 -46.17
CA ASP A 152 -0.65 5.73 -46.47
C ASP A 152 -1.05 4.75 -45.35
N LEU A 153 -1.41 5.27 -44.17
CA LEU A 153 -1.86 4.48 -43.03
C LEU A 153 -3.35 4.13 -43.17
N SER A 154 -3.66 2.84 -43.34
CA SER A 154 -5.03 2.33 -43.39
C SER A 154 -5.78 2.56 -42.07
N TRP A 155 -5.08 2.41 -40.95
CA TRP A 155 -5.66 2.53 -39.62
C TRP A 155 -4.61 2.93 -38.59
N VAL A 156 -5.02 3.81 -37.67
CA VAL A 156 -4.23 4.29 -36.53
C VAL A 156 -5.13 4.27 -35.31
N SER A 157 -4.60 3.83 -34.17
CA SER A 157 -5.22 4.02 -32.86
C SER A 157 -4.19 4.36 -31.79
N ALA A 158 -4.49 5.35 -30.96
CA ALA A 158 -3.73 5.75 -29.79
C ALA A 158 -4.55 5.42 -28.54
N GLU A 159 -4.05 4.50 -27.74
CA GLU A 159 -4.72 4.04 -26.52
C GLU A 159 -3.82 4.28 -25.30
N GLU A 160 -4.43 4.75 -24.22
CA GLU A 160 -3.75 4.90 -22.94
C GLU A 160 -3.87 3.60 -22.13
N LYS A 161 -2.76 2.89 -21.91
CA LYS A 161 -2.70 1.69 -21.08
C LYS A 161 -1.89 1.95 -19.82
N GLY A 162 -2.59 2.34 -18.75
CA GLY A 162 -1.97 2.65 -17.46
C GLY A 162 -1.12 3.92 -17.54
N CYS A 163 0.20 3.78 -17.43
CA CYS A 163 1.15 4.88 -17.58
C CYS A 163 1.93 4.83 -18.91
N VAL A 164 1.44 4.06 -19.88
CA VAL A 164 2.06 3.87 -21.19
C VAL A 164 1.08 4.31 -22.28
N LEU A 165 1.55 5.13 -23.21
CA LEU A 165 0.83 5.46 -24.42
C LEU A 165 1.15 4.41 -25.48
N GLN A 166 0.13 3.67 -25.93
CA GLN A 166 0.29 2.65 -26.95
C GLN A 166 -0.32 3.13 -28.26
N ILE A 167 0.52 3.26 -29.29
CA ILE A 167 0.11 3.68 -30.62
C ILE A 167 0.21 2.48 -31.55
N GLN A 168 -0.92 2.07 -32.10
CA GLN A 168 -1.05 0.99 -33.05
C GLN A 168 -1.25 1.58 -34.43
N VAL A 169 -0.42 1.14 -35.38
CA VAL A 169 -0.47 1.61 -36.76
C VAL A 169 -0.59 0.40 -37.68
N LYS A 170 -1.46 0.49 -38.69
CA LYS A 170 -1.60 -0.51 -39.74
C LYS A 170 -1.45 0.18 -41.10
N GLU A 171 -0.39 -0.17 -41.81
CA GLU A 171 -0.10 0.32 -43.16
C GLU A 171 -1.02 -0.38 -44.17
N THR A 172 -1.43 0.33 -45.23
CA THR A 172 -2.13 -0.32 -46.36
C THR A 172 -1.12 -1.15 -47.13
N SER A 173 -1.16 -2.47 -46.99
CA SER A 173 -0.34 -3.35 -47.83
C SER A 173 -0.85 -3.28 -49.27
N TYR A 174 -0.23 -2.44 -50.10
CA TYR A 174 -0.21 -2.71 -51.53
C TYR A 174 0.64 -3.98 -51.68
N GLU A 175 -0.03 -5.11 -51.75
CA GLU A 175 0.57 -6.37 -52.15
C GLU A 175 1.27 -6.11 -53.47
N LYS A 176 2.61 -6.01 -53.46
CA LYS A 176 3.41 -6.14 -54.67
C LYS A 176 3.26 -7.60 -55.10
N SER A 177 2.11 -7.95 -55.67
CA SER A 177 1.95 -9.14 -56.47
C SER A 177 2.90 -8.99 -57.65
N THR A 178 4.01 -9.70 -57.53
CA THR A 178 4.75 -10.35 -58.61
C THR A 178 4.54 -9.75 -59.99
N ILE A 179 5.44 -8.88 -60.43
CA ILE A 179 5.70 -8.72 -61.85
C ILE A 179 7.21 -8.79 -62.06
N ASN A 180 7.61 -10.00 -62.49
CA ASN A 180 8.82 -10.41 -63.22
C ASN A 180 10.18 -10.21 -62.56
#